data_AF-A0A3S4GB51-F1
#
_entry.id   AF-A0A3S4GB51-F1
#
_cell.length_a   1.000
_cell.length_b   1.000
_cell.length_c   1.000
_cell.angle_alpha   90.00
_cell.angle_beta   90.00
_cell.angle_gamma   90.00
#
_symmetry.space_group_name_H-M   'P 1'
#
loop_
_entity.id
_entity.type
_entity.pdbx_description
1 polymer ?
#
loop_
_entity_poly.entity_id
_entity_poly.type
_entity_poly.pdbx_seq_one_letter_code
_entity_poly.pdbx_strand_id
1 'polypeptide(L)'
;MAAKMELLIAQTILQGFDAQYGRFLEVTAGAQQRFERADWPAVQQAMKQRIHLYDHHVGLVVEQLKCITGQKYFDADFPCRVKAVYTDLLPEYPRFEIAESFFNSVYCRLFKHRDLTPEKLFVFSSQPERRFRDIPRPLARDVTPNGDLCAMLHTLLTDLPLRLPWEDLARDIRYVTAALQQAFTPAQLADATFQIANELFYRNKAAWLVASCAPQTACSPFCCRFHHSESGALFIDTCLTSKEKASIVFGFARSYFMVYAPLPAAMSNGCGKSCRAKPPADCIWRSAARSTVKPNVTANT
;
A
#
# COMPACT_ATOMS: atom_id res chain seq x y z
N MET A 1 -24.39 -15.83 -28.53
CA MET A 1 -24.98 -14.77 -27.69
C MET A 1 -24.53 -14.87 -26.21
N ALA A 2 -24.35 -16.08 -25.65
CA ALA A 2 -23.85 -16.31 -24.28
C ALA A 2 -22.49 -15.63 -23.97
N ALA A 3 -21.51 -15.73 -24.87
CA ALA A 3 -20.18 -15.10 -24.71
C ALA A 3 -20.22 -13.57 -24.51
N LYS A 4 -21.23 -12.87 -25.07
CA LYS A 4 -21.37 -11.41 -24.92
C LYS A 4 -21.85 -11.02 -23.52
N MET A 5 -22.68 -11.86 -22.89
CA MET A 5 -23.15 -11.62 -21.53
C MET A 5 -22.04 -11.89 -20.51
N GLU A 6 -21.30 -12.98 -20.67
CA GLU A 6 -20.16 -13.32 -19.80
C GLU A 6 -19.11 -12.21 -19.80
N LEU A 7 -18.76 -11.72 -21.00
CA LEU A 7 -17.86 -10.58 -21.16
C LEU A 7 -18.40 -9.30 -20.52
N LEU A 8 -19.69 -8.98 -20.74
CA LEU A 8 -20.32 -7.81 -20.14
C LEU A 8 -20.25 -7.84 -18.61
N ILE A 9 -20.54 -8.99 -17.99
CA ILE A 9 -20.44 -9.15 -16.53
C ILE A 9 -19.00 -9.02 -16.07
N ALA A 10 -18.05 -9.70 -16.71
CA ALA A 10 -16.64 -9.62 -16.36
C ALA A 10 -16.12 -8.17 -16.43
N GLN A 11 -16.44 -7.44 -17.50
CA GLN A 11 -16.09 -6.03 -17.66
C GLN A 11 -16.77 -5.14 -16.60
N THR A 12 -18.03 -5.39 -16.26
CA THR A 12 -18.75 -4.62 -15.22
C THR A 12 -18.09 -4.79 -13.85
N ILE A 13 -17.67 -6.01 -13.51
CA ILE A 13 -16.94 -6.28 -12.26
C ILE A 13 -15.60 -5.55 -12.27
N LEU A 14 -14.85 -5.62 -13.37
CA LEU A 14 -13.53 -4.99 -13.47
C LEU A 14 -13.62 -3.46 -13.41
N GLN A 15 -14.61 -2.86 -14.09
CA GLN A 15 -14.89 -1.43 -14.03
C GLN A 15 -15.29 -0.98 -12.61
N GLY A 16 -16.09 -1.78 -11.91
CA GLY A 16 -16.43 -1.52 -10.52
C GLY A 16 -15.21 -1.54 -9.60
N PHE A 17 -14.26 -2.44 -9.87
CA PHE A 17 -12.96 -2.45 -9.19
C PHE A 17 -12.13 -1.20 -9.49
N ASP A 18 -12.03 -0.78 -10.76
CA ASP A 18 -11.32 0.45 -11.15
C ASP A 18 -11.90 1.68 -10.44
N ALA A 19 -13.23 1.82 -10.40
CA ALA A 19 -13.91 2.90 -9.69
C ALA A 19 -13.62 2.86 -8.17
N GLN A 20 -13.72 1.67 -7.58
CA GLN A 20 -13.41 1.46 -6.16
C GLN A 20 -11.98 1.89 -5.83
N TYR A 21 -11.01 1.45 -6.64
CA TYR A 21 -9.60 1.70 -6.38
C TYR A 21 -9.21 3.15 -6.67
N GLY A 22 -9.77 3.75 -7.73
CA GLY A 22 -9.62 5.18 -8.01
C GLY A 22 -10.09 6.03 -6.82
N ARG A 23 -11.29 5.75 -6.29
CA ARG A 23 -11.81 6.47 -5.13
C ARG A 23 -11.01 6.21 -3.84
N PHE A 24 -10.42 5.02 -3.70
CA PHE A 24 -9.50 4.71 -2.60
C PHE A 24 -8.23 5.57 -2.66
N LEU A 25 -7.66 5.73 -3.86
CA LEU A 25 -6.51 6.59 -4.09
C LEU A 25 -6.83 8.06 -3.84
N GLU A 26 -7.98 8.56 -4.27
CA GLU A 26 -8.43 9.93 -4.02
C GLU A 26 -8.54 10.25 -2.52
N VAL A 27 -9.21 9.38 -1.76
CA VAL A 27 -9.31 9.53 -0.29
C VAL A 27 -7.91 9.55 0.32
N THR A 28 -7.01 8.69 -0.17
CA THR A 28 -5.64 8.57 0.35
C THR A 28 -4.76 9.77 -0.01
N ALA A 29 -4.90 10.33 -1.21
CA ALA A 29 -4.16 11.52 -1.66
C ALA A 29 -4.44 12.75 -0.79
N GLY A 30 -5.64 12.87 -0.22
CA GLY A 30 -5.98 13.94 0.72
C GLY A 30 -5.33 13.82 2.10
N ALA A 31 -4.55 12.76 2.40
CA ALA A 31 -3.98 12.53 3.72
C ALA A 31 -2.97 13.62 4.11
N GLN A 32 -2.13 14.06 3.16
CA GLN A 32 -1.16 15.13 3.38
C GLN A 32 -1.85 16.42 3.83
N GLN A 33 -2.86 16.88 3.09
CA GLN A 33 -3.56 18.13 3.40
C GLN A 33 -4.23 18.08 4.78
N ARG A 34 -4.82 16.93 5.15
CA ARG A 34 -5.42 16.75 6.49
C ARG A 34 -4.38 16.76 7.60
N PHE A 35 -3.22 16.16 7.36
CA PHE A 35 -2.09 16.22 8.26
C PHE A 35 -1.60 17.66 8.42
N GLU A 36 -1.29 18.37 7.32
CA GLU A 36 -0.80 19.74 7.33
C GLU A 36 -1.73 20.72 8.06
N ARG A 37 -3.05 20.52 7.97
CA ARG A 37 -4.06 21.33 8.66
C ARG A 37 -4.31 20.93 10.11
N ALA A 38 -3.67 19.87 10.60
CA ALA A 38 -3.96 19.25 11.88
C ALA A 38 -5.44 18.87 12.07
N ASP A 39 -6.15 18.54 10.98
CA ASP A 39 -7.58 18.18 11.00
C ASP A 39 -7.75 16.70 11.35
N TRP A 40 -7.50 16.37 12.61
CA TRP A 40 -7.58 15.01 13.14
C TRP A 40 -8.98 14.40 13.04
N PRO A 41 -10.08 15.14 13.27
CA PRO A 41 -11.42 14.63 12.98
C PRO A 41 -11.57 14.19 11.51
N ALA A 42 -11.11 14.98 10.55
CA ALA A 42 -11.17 14.59 9.14
C ALA A 42 -10.27 13.38 8.83
N VAL A 43 -9.12 13.22 9.49
CA VAL A 43 -8.29 12.00 9.34
C VAL A 43 -9.07 10.76 9.77
N GLN A 44 -9.73 10.81 10.93
CA GLN A 44 -10.53 9.69 11.43
C GLN A 44 -11.73 9.40 10.51
N GLN A 45 -12.40 10.45 10.02
CA GLN A 45 -13.52 10.31 9.11
C GLN A 45 -13.09 9.70 7.77
N ALA A 46 -11.96 10.15 7.21
CA ALA A 46 -11.41 9.60 5.97
C ALA A 46 -11.03 8.11 6.13
N MET A 47 -10.52 7.71 7.30
CA MET A 47 -10.22 6.30 7.57
C MET A 47 -11.49 5.45 7.60
N LYS A 48 -12.55 5.92 8.26
CA LYS A 48 -13.86 5.23 8.26
C LYS A 48 -14.43 5.12 6.85
N GLN A 49 -14.42 6.21 6.08
CA GLN A 49 -14.87 6.22 4.69
C GLN A 49 -14.13 5.19 3.84
N ARG A 50 -12.81 5.11 4.00
CA ARG A 50 -11.95 4.15 3.27
C ARG A 50 -12.29 2.69 3.58
N ILE A 51 -12.66 2.37 4.83
CA ILE A 51 -13.10 1.02 5.22
C ILE A 51 -14.40 0.63 4.51
N HIS A 52 -15.37 1.55 4.43
CA HIS A 52 -16.67 1.27 3.81
C HIS A 52 -16.64 1.32 2.27
N LEU A 53 -15.61 1.93 1.68
CA LEU A 53 -15.52 2.17 0.25
C LEU A 53 -15.59 0.88 -0.58
N TYR A 54 -14.87 -0.16 -0.13
CA TYR A 54 -14.82 -1.44 -0.82
C TYR A 54 -16.19 -2.10 -0.84
N ASP A 55 -16.81 -2.24 0.33
CA ASP A 55 -18.12 -2.87 0.47
C ASP A 55 -19.22 -2.12 -0.27
N HIS A 56 -19.12 -0.79 -0.34
CA HIS A 56 -20.04 0.04 -1.11
C HIS A 56 -19.97 -0.27 -2.61
N HIS A 57 -18.78 -0.29 -3.20
CA HIS A 57 -18.61 -0.56 -4.63
C HIS A 57 -18.98 -2.00 -5.01
N VAL A 58 -18.66 -2.98 -4.15
CA VAL A 58 -19.14 -4.35 -4.34
C VAL A 58 -20.68 -4.37 -4.37
N GLY A 59 -21.33 -3.62 -3.49
CA GLY A 59 -22.80 -3.51 -3.48
C GLY A 59 -23.37 -2.90 -4.75
N LEU A 60 -22.78 -1.80 -5.23
CA LEU A 60 -23.18 -1.16 -6.49
C LEU A 60 -23.06 -2.11 -7.69
N VAL A 61 -21.94 -2.81 -7.82
CA VAL A 61 -21.74 -3.79 -8.90
C VAL A 61 -22.76 -4.92 -8.80
N VAL A 62 -23.03 -5.44 -7.60
CA VAL A 62 -24.02 -6.49 -7.39
C VAL A 62 -25.41 -6.04 -7.86
N GLU A 63 -25.85 -4.83 -7.51
CA GLU A 63 -27.14 -4.30 -7.97
C GLU A 63 -27.17 -4.06 -9.49
N GLN A 64 -26.09 -3.52 -10.06
CA GLN A 64 -25.95 -3.37 -11.52
C GLN A 64 -26.06 -4.73 -12.24
N LEU A 65 -25.36 -5.75 -11.73
CA LEU A 65 -25.40 -7.09 -12.30
C LEU A 65 -26.80 -7.69 -12.20
N LYS A 66 -27.50 -7.54 -11.07
CA LYS A 66 -28.91 -7.97 -10.95
C LYS A 66 -29.82 -7.31 -11.99
N CYS A 67 -29.62 -6.02 -12.29
CA CYS A 67 -30.38 -5.33 -13.34
C CYS A 67 -30.03 -5.85 -14.74
N ILE A 68 -28.75 -6.08 -15.03
CA ILE A 68 -28.28 -6.59 -16.34
C ILE A 68 -28.78 -8.02 -16.60
N THR A 69 -28.76 -8.85 -15.57
CA THR A 69 -29.17 -10.25 -15.68
C THR A 69 -30.68 -10.42 -15.59
N GLY A 70 -31.39 -9.55 -14.86
CA GLY A 70 -32.83 -9.63 -14.65
C GLY A 70 -33.23 -10.94 -13.96
N GLN A 71 -34.33 -11.56 -14.42
CA GLN A 71 -34.76 -12.89 -13.98
C GLN A 71 -34.17 -14.04 -14.83
N LYS A 72 -33.11 -13.78 -15.62
CA LYS A 72 -32.53 -14.82 -16.46
C LYS A 72 -31.99 -15.94 -15.58
N TYR A 73 -32.50 -17.14 -15.81
CA TYR A 73 -31.94 -18.35 -15.24
C TYR A 73 -30.66 -18.68 -15.98
N PHE A 74 -29.52 -18.63 -15.28
CA PHE A 74 -28.26 -19.12 -15.81
C PHE A 74 -28.05 -20.56 -15.37
N ASP A 75 -27.43 -21.35 -16.24
CA ASP A 75 -26.97 -22.69 -15.88
C ASP A 75 -25.90 -22.65 -14.77
N ALA A 76 -25.64 -23.81 -14.16
CA ALA A 76 -24.71 -23.94 -13.04
C ALA A 76 -23.26 -23.58 -13.39
N ASP A 77 -22.90 -23.63 -14.67
CA ASP A 77 -21.55 -23.40 -15.18
C ASP A 77 -21.29 -21.94 -15.58
N PHE A 78 -22.34 -21.11 -15.61
CA PHE A 78 -22.23 -19.70 -15.98
C PHE A 78 -21.20 -18.92 -15.14
N PRO A 79 -21.14 -19.07 -13.80
CA PRO A 79 -20.04 -18.56 -12.99
C PRO A 79 -18.63 -18.88 -13.50
N CYS A 80 -18.41 -20.14 -13.88
CA CYS A 80 -17.10 -20.61 -14.34
C CYS A 80 -16.73 -19.91 -15.65
N ARG A 81 -17.70 -19.73 -16.56
CA ARG A 81 -17.49 -19.02 -17.83
C ARG A 81 -17.19 -17.53 -17.61
N VAL A 82 -17.92 -16.87 -16.71
CA VAL A 82 -17.64 -15.47 -16.35
C VAL A 82 -16.24 -15.33 -15.75
N LYS A 83 -15.85 -16.23 -14.84
CA LYS A 83 -14.50 -16.22 -14.26
C LYS A 83 -13.42 -16.46 -15.31
N ALA A 84 -13.63 -17.37 -16.26
CA ALA A 84 -12.68 -17.62 -17.35
C ALA A 84 -12.46 -16.34 -18.17
N VAL A 85 -13.54 -15.68 -18.59
CA VAL A 85 -13.45 -14.40 -19.33
C VAL A 85 -12.79 -13.32 -18.47
N TYR A 86 -13.12 -13.23 -17.18
CA TYR A 86 -12.46 -12.27 -16.28
C TYR A 86 -10.95 -12.54 -16.18
N THR A 87 -10.55 -13.81 -16.09
CA THR A 87 -9.15 -14.24 -16.03
C THR A 87 -8.40 -13.78 -17.28
N ASP A 88 -9.02 -13.86 -18.45
CA ASP A 88 -8.44 -13.41 -19.73
C ASP A 88 -8.24 -11.88 -19.81
N LEU A 89 -8.92 -11.09 -18.97
CA LEU A 89 -8.73 -9.64 -18.87
C LEU A 89 -7.57 -9.23 -17.96
N LEU A 90 -7.11 -10.13 -17.08
CA LEU A 90 -6.07 -9.85 -16.09
C LEU A 90 -4.61 -9.88 -16.58
N PRO A 91 -4.23 -10.42 -17.76
CA PRO A 91 -2.82 -10.51 -18.15
C PRO A 91 -2.06 -9.19 -18.18
N GLU A 92 -2.69 -8.13 -18.69
CA GLU A 92 -2.10 -6.79 -18.77
C GLU A 92 -2.58 -5.86 -17.65
N TYR A 93 -3.37 -6.38 -16.71
CA TYR A 93 -4.01 -5.57 -15.68
C TYR A 93 -3.10 -5.42 -14.44
N PRO A 94 -2.66 -4.20 -14.10
CA PRO A 94 -1.58 -3.99 -13.12
C PRO A 94 -1.92 -4.35 -11.67
N ARG A 95 -3.21 -4.45 -11.32
CA ARG A 95 -3.70 -4.68 -9.96
C ARG A 95 -4.49 -6.00 -9.88
N PHE A 96 -4.09 -7.01 -10.65
CA PHE A 96 -4.83 -8.25 -10.80
C PHE A 96 -5.15 -8.94 -9.45
N GLU A 97 -4.23 -8.97 -8.49
CA GLU A 97 -4.44 -9.63 -7.18
C GLU A 97 -5.66 -9.06 -6.43
N ILE A 98 -5.84 -7.74 -6.50
CA ILE A 98 -6.95 -7.04 -5.84
C ILE A 98 -8.21 -7.18 -6.70
N ALA A 99 -8.07 -7.17 -8.03
CA ALA A 99 -9.18 -7.40 -8.95
C ALA A 99 -9.79 -8.81 -8.77
N GLU A 100 -8.99 -9.83 -8.54
CA GLU A 100 -9.43 -11.20 -8.19
C GLU A 100 -10.17 -11.23 -6.86
N SER A 101 -9.67 -10.52 -5.85
CA SER A 101 -10.34 -10.39 -4.55
C SER A 101 -11.69 -9.66 -4.66
N PHE A 102 -11.76 -8.63 -5.50
CA PHE A 102 -12.98 -7.90 -5.80
C PHE A 102 -14.00 -8.79 -6.51
N PHE A 103 -13.56 -9.56 -7.49
CA PHE A 103 -14.38 -10.58 -8.15
C PHE A 103 -14.97 -11.56 -7.13
N ASN A 104 -14.14 -12.13 -6.26
CA ASN A 104 -14.60 -13.06 -5.21
C ASN A 104 -15.66 -12.42 -4.30
N SER A 105 -15.49 -11.14 -3.97
CA SER A 105 -16.44 -10.41 -3.11
C SER A 105 -17.79 -10.20 -3.80
N VAL A 106 -17.79 -9.84 -5.08
CA VAL A 106 -19.02 -9.70 -5.89
C VAL A 106 -19.71 -11.06 -6.03
N TYR A 107 -18.94 -12.10 -6.36
CA TYR A 107 -19.45 -13.46 -6.49
C TYR A 107 -20.15 -13.94 -5.21
N CYS A 108 -19.44 -13.86 -4.07
CA CYS A 108 -19.97 -14.27 -2.78
C CYS A 108 -21.30 -13.57 -2.43
N ARG A 109 -21.44 -12.27 -2.75
CA ARG A 109 -22.69 -11.54 -2.51
C ARG A 109 -23.81 -11.93 -3.45
N LEU A 110 -23.52 -12.15 -4.74
CA LEU A 110 -24.54 -12.58 -5.71
C LEU A 110 -25.11 -13.96 -5.36
N PHE A 111 -24.22 -14.89 -4.99
CA PHE A 111 -24.58 -16.28 -4.73
C PHE A 111 -24.80 -16.59 -3.24
N LYS A 112 -24.94 -15.54 -2.40
CA LYS A 112 -25.22 -15.63 -0.95
C LYS A 112 -24.27 -16.59 -0.21
N HIS A 113 -22.99 -16.57 -0.58
CA HIS A 113 -21.94 -17.41 -0.03
C HIS A 113 -22.17 -18.93 -0.17
N ARG A 114 -22.95 -19.36 -1.16
CA ARG A 114 -23.17 -20.79 -1.48
C ARG A 114 -22.23 -21.24 -2.60
N ASP A 115 -21.90 -22.54 -2.61
CA ASP A 115 -21.10 -23.21 -3.65
C ASP A 115 -19.77 -22.51 -3.96
N LEU A 116 -19.00 -22.23 -2.90
CA LEU A 116 -17.67 -21.62 -2.98
C LEU A 116 -16.65 -22.69 -3.40
N THR A 117 -16.50 -22.90 -4.70
CA THR A 117 -15.53 -23.87 -5.23
C THR A 117 -14.35 -23.17 -5.93
N PRO A 118 -13.16 -23.79 -5.96
CA PRO A 118 -11.98 -23.24 -6.65
C PRO A 118 -12.20 -22.95 -8.13
N GLU A 119 -13.14 -23.65 -8.78
CA GLU A 119 -13.49 -23.42 -10.19
C GLU A 119 -14.23 -22.10 -10.37
N LYS A 120 -15.04 -21.71 -9.38
CA LYS A 120 -15.91 -20.52 -9.41
C LYS A 120 -15.28 -19.26 -8.82
N LEU A 121 -14.25 -19.41 -7.98
CA LEU A 121 -13.57 -18.33 -7.27
C LEU A 121 -12.06 -18.33 -7.49
N PHE A 122 -11.41 -17.19 -7.32
CA PHE A 122 -9.96 -17.10 -7.25
C PHE A 122 -9.48 -17.46 -5.84
N VAL A 123 -9.39 -18.76 -5.54
CA VAL A 123 -8.79 -19.25 -4.29
C VAL A 123 -7.27 -19.06 -4.32
N PHE A 124 -6.68 -19.28 -5.49
CA PHE A 124 -5.29 -18.97 -5.80
C PHE A 124 -5.26 -17.92 -6.92
N SER A 125 -4.20 -17.11 -6.93
CA SER A 125 -3.95 -16.15 -8.02
C SER A 125 -3.87 -16.91 -9.34
N SER A 126 -4.58 -16.42 -10.35
CA SER A 126 -4.53 -16.95 -11.71
C SER A 126 -3.25 -16.53 -12.46
N GLN A 127 -2.53 -15.54 -11.92
CA GLN A 127 -1.37 -14.93 -12.55
C GLN A 127 -0.06 -15.32 -11.82
N PRO A 128 1.08 -15.34 -12.53
CA PRO A 128 2.37 -15.71 -11.94
C PRO A 128 2.88 -14.68 -10.91
N GLU A 129 3.52 -15.15 -9.83
CA GLU A 129 3.97 -14.33 -8.68
C GLU A 129 4.94 -13.18 -9.04
N ARG A 130 5.64 -13.24 -10.17
CA ARG A 130 6.75 -12.32 -10.52
C ARG A 130 6.49 -11.49 -11.78
N ARG A 131 5.33 -10.85 -11.87
CA ARG A 131 5.02 -9.95 -13.01
C ARG A 131 5.80 -8.65 -13.01
N PHE A 132 6.00 -8.04 -11.85
CA PHE A 132 6.61 -6.71 -11.77
C PHE A 132 8.14 -6.83 -11.80
N ARG A 133 8.70 -7.16 -12.97
CA ARG A 133 10.15 -7.02 -13.22
C ARG A 133 10.52 -5.56 -13.48
N ASP A 134 9.67 -4.84 -14.19
CA ASP A 134 9.83 -3.43 -14.53
C ASP A 134 8.65 -2.63 -13.97
N ILE A 135 8.87 -1.96 -12.83
CA ILE A 135 7.88 -1.05 -12.26
C ILE A 135 7.99 0.27 -13.05
N PRO A 136 6.93 0.73 -13.75
CA PRO A 136 7.02 1.89 -14.66
C PRO A 136 7.48 3.18 -13.96
N ARG A 137 7.26 3.30 -12.65
CA ARG A 137 7.76 4.38 -11.81
C ARG A 137 8.42 3.81 -10.57
N PRO A 138 9.69 4.16 -10.27
CA PRO A 138 10.32 3.76 -9.02
C PRO A 138 9.46 4.18 -7.82
N LEU A 139 9.28 3.28 -6.86
CA LEU A 139 8.54 3.54 -5.62
C LEU A 139 9.43 4.10 -4.51
N ALA A 140 10.74 3.96 -4.70
CA ALA A 140 11.76 4.50 -3.83
C ALA A 140 12.88 5.11 -4.68
N ARG A 141 13.64 5.99 -4.05
CA ARG A 141 14.86 6.58 -4.61
C ARG A 141 16.05 6.26 -3.72
N ASP A 142 17.19 6.02 -4.33
CA ASP A 142 18.44 5.76 -3.64
C ASP A 142 19.11 7.09 -3.29
N VAL A 143 19.54 7.22 -2.04
CA VAL A 143 20.23 8.40 -1.51
C VAL A 143 21.47 7.91 -0.75
N THR A 144 22.62 8.49 -1.05
CA THR A 144 23.89 8.18 -0.39
C THR A 144 24.38 9.39 0.42
N PRO A 145 25.00 9.18 1.60
CA PRO A 145 25.52 10.26 2.43
C PRO A 145 26.71 10.98 1.81
N ASN A 146 27.49 10.31 0.94
CA ASN A 146 28.70 10.87 0.32
C ASN A 146 29.67 11.51 1.34
N GLY A 147 29.77 10.92 2.54
CA GLY A 147 30.62 11.41 3.62
C GLY A 147 29.98 12.44 4.57
N ASP A 148 28.81 12.99 4.23
CA ASP A 148 28.09 13.94 5.09
C ASP A 148 26.62 13.53 5.29
N LEU A 149 26.40 12.77 6.37
CA LEU A 149 25.07 12.31 6.76
C LEU A 149 24.13 13.47 7.13
N CYS A 150 24.65 14.54 7.74
CA CYS A 150 23.84 15.68 8.15
C CYS A 150 23.34 16.47 6.94
N ALA A 151 24.20 16.74 5.97
CA ALA A 151 23.80 17.38 4.72
C ALA A 151 22.80 16.55 3.93
N MET A 152 23.01 15.22 3.87
CA MET A 152 22.06 14.31 3.21
C MET A 152 20.68 14.32 3.87
N LEU A 153 20.62 14.24 5.21
CA LEU A 153 19.36 14.33 5.95
C LEU A 153 18.70 15.71 5.79
N HIS A 154 19.49 16.79 5.78
CA HIS A 154 18.97 18.14 5.53
C HIS A 154 18.24 18.20 4.19
N THR A 155 18.91 17.84 3.09
CA THR A 155 18.33 17.82 1.75
C THR A 155 17.11 16.91 1.69
N LEU A 156 17.19 15.71 2.27
CA LEU A 156 16.10 14.75 2.28
C LEU A 156 14.83 15.32 2.94
N LEU A 157 14.99 16.01 4.08
CA LEU A 157 13.88 16.56 4.86
C LEU A 157 13.33 17.85 4.27
N THR A 158 14.15 18.67 3.61
CA THR A 158 13.69 19.86 2.88
C THR A 158 12.96 19.53 1.59
N ASP A 159 13.28 18.40 0.96
CA ASP A 159 12.65 17.95 -0.29
C ASP A 159 11.30 17.23 -0.05
N LEU A 160 10.87 17.10 1.20
CA LEU A 160 9.57 16.51 1.49
C LEU A 160 8.43 17.41 1.00
N PRO A 161 7.31 16.83 0.53
CA PRO A 161 6.21 17.63 -0.01
C PRO A 161 5.42 18.41 1.05
N LEU A 162 5.79 18.30 2.33
CA LEU A 162 5.08 18.92 3.46
C LEU A 162 5.28 20.43 3.47
N ARG A 163 4.18 21.19 3.53
CA ARG A 163 4.18 22.66 3.41
C ARG A 163 4.24 23.39 4.76
N LEU A 164 4.71 22.72 5.80
CA LEU A 164 4.80 23.27 7.14
C LEU A 164 6.25 23.60 7.49
N PRO A 165 6.50 24.67 8.27
CA PRO A 165 7.84 24.95 8.76
C PRO A 165 8.27 23.89 9.77
N TRP A 166 9.57 23.64 9.85
CA TRP A 166 10.18 22.85 10.92
C TRP A 166 10.31 23.71 12.18
N GLU A 167 10.08 23.12 13.34
CA GLU A 167 10.32 23.78 14.64
C GLU A 167 11.81 24.06 14.83
N ASP A 168 12.64 23.01 14.70
CA ASP A 168 14.09 23.09 14.70
C ASP A 168 14.66 21.91 13.91
N LEU A 169 14.80 22.10 12.59
CA LEU A 169 15.30 21.06 11.69
C LEU A 169 16.73 20.65 12.05
N ALA A 170 17.58 21.59 12.47
CA ALA A 170 18.98 21.31 12.79
C ALA A 170 19.09 20.44 14.04
N ARG A 171 18.26 20.68 15.06
CA ARG A 171 18.16 19.82 16.25
C ARG A 171 17.72 18.41 15.88
N ASP A 172 16.67 18.30 15.07
CA ASP A 172 16.12 17.00 14.72
C ASP A 172 17.10 16.18 13.87
N ILE A 173 17.82 16.82 12.94
CA ILE A 173 18.93 16.18 12.21
C ILE A 173 20.00 15.65 13.16
N ARG A 174 20.42 16.43 14.17
CA ARG A 174 21.40 15.95 15.16
C ARG A 174 20.92 14.70 15.89
N TYR A 175 19.64 14.65 16.28
CA TYR A 175 19.08 13.47 16.94
C TYR A 175 19.00 12.25 16.01
N VAL A 176 18.59 12.43 14.76
CA VAL A 176 18.56 11.34 13.77
C VAL A 176 19.97 10.82 13.47
N THR A 177 20.94 11.72 13.27
CA THR A 177 22.35 11.37 13.08
C THR A 177 22.90 10.58 14.26
N ALA A 178 22.65 11.04 15.50
CA ALA A 178 23.06 10.31 16.71
C ALA A 178 22.43 8.92 16.79
N ALA A 179 21.13 8.78 16.45
CA ALA A 179 20.45 7.48 16.44
C ALA A 179 21.02 6.54 15.38
N LEU A 180 21.41 7.04 14.21
CA LEU A 180 22.08 6.28 13.16
C LEU A 180 23.48 5.84 13.59
N GLN A 181 24.27 6.74 14.18
CA GLN A 181 25.61 6.45 14.68
C GLN A 181 25.63 5.46 15.85
N GLN A 182 24.54 5.40 16.64
CA GLN A 182 24.37 4.36 17.67
C GLN A 182 23.99 3.00 17.07
N ALA A 183 23.28 2.98 15.94
CA ALA A 183 22.78 1.76 15.32
C ALA A 183 23.78 1.12 14.33
N PHE A 184 24.70 1.90 13.77
CA PHE A 184 25.61 1.48 12.71
C PHE A 184 27.03 1.98 12.98
N THR A 185 28.03 1.20 12.56
CA THR A 185 29.43 1.64 12.62
C THR A 185 29.71 2.74 11.59
N PRO A 186 30.74 3.59 11.79
CA PRO A 186 31.11 4.62 10.81
C PRO A 186 31.37 4.06 9.40
N ALA A 187 32.02 2.89 9.30
CA ALA A 187 32.26 2.21 8.03
C ALA A 187 30.95 1.75 7.35
N GLN A 188 29.99 1.25 8.13
CA GLN A 188 28.68 0.86 7.60
C GLN A 188 27.89 2.07 7.06
N LEU A 189 27.97 3.23 7.74
CA LEU A 189 27.28 4.44 7.31
C LEU A 189 27.94 5.10 6.10
N ALA A 190 29.28 5.05 5.99
CA ALA A 190 30.02 5.64 4.86
C ALA A 190 29.60 4.99 3.53
N ASP A 191 29.42 3.66 3.53
CA ASP A 191 29.02 2.89 2.35
C ASP A 191 27.51 2.61 2.28
N ALA A 192 26.71 3.20 3.17
CA ALA A 192 25.27 2.95 3.23
C ALA A 192 24.56 3.63 2.06
N THR A 193 23.65 2.88 1.43
CA THR A 193 22.61 3.46 0.55
C THR A 193 21.26 3.43 1.26
N PHE A 194 20.60 4.58 1.31
CA PHE A 194 19.25 4.72 1.82
C PHE A 194 18.27 4.65 0.66
N GLN A 195 17.38 3.66 0.66
CA GLN A 195 16.27 3.59 -0.29
C GLN A 195 15.05 4.22 0.35
N ILE A 196 14.73 5.46 -0.02
CA ILE A 196 13.64 6.24 0.58
C ILE A 196 12.35 6.09 -0.22
N ALA A 197 11.22 5.87 0.45
CA ALA A 197 9.91 5.94 -0.18
C ALA A 197 9.65 7.30 -0.79
N ASN A 198 9.15 7.29 -2.02
CA ASN A 198 8.70 8.52 -2.67
C ASN A 198 7.46 9.10 -1.98
N GLU A 199 6.67 8.26 -1.32
CA GLU A 199 5.42 8.61 -0.65
C GLU A 199 5.55 8.51 0.87
N LEU A 200 4.97 9.47 1.57
CA LEU A 200 4.86 9.44 3.03
C LEU A 200 3.70 8.55 3.48
N PHE A 201 3.89 7.92 4.63
CA PHE A 201 2.90 7.04 5.25
C PHE A 201 2.17 7.79 6.36
N TYR A 202 0.89 8.07 6.18
CA TYR A 202 0.10 8.83 7.14
C TYR A 202 -0.71 7.92 8.04
N ARG A 203 -0.69 8.18 9.36
CA ARG A 203 -1.53 7.48 10.33
C ARG A 203 -1.81 8.35 11.55
N ASN A 204 -3.10 8.51 11.87
CA ASN A 204 -3.57 9.33 12.99
C ASN A 204 -2.99 10.75 12.90
N LYS A 205 -2.16 11.14 13.88
CA LYS A 205 -1.55 12.48 13.97
C LYS A 205 -0.10 12.51 13.47
N ALA A 206 0.33 11.49 12.73
CA ALA A 206 1.72 11.32 12.32
C ALA A 206 1.84 11.09 10.81
N ALA A 207 2.90 11.65 10.24
CA ALA A 207 3.42 11.28 8.93
C ALA A 207 4.72 10.50 9.14
N TRP A 208 4.98 9.51 8.28
CA TRP A 208 6.14 8.65 8.39
C TRP A 208 6.93 8.65 7.10
N LEU A 209 8.21 8.97 7.20
CA LEU A 209 9.19 8.65 6.17
C LEU A 209 9.62 7.22 6.38
N VAL A 210 9.49 6.39 5.34
CA VAL A 210 9.85 4.97 5.38
C VAL A 210 10.97 4.74 4.39
N ALA A 211 12.01 4.08 4.86
CA ALA A 211 13.16 3.74 4.07
C ALA A 211 13.82 2.47 4.57
N SER A 212 14.73 1.95 3.75
CA SER A 212 15.70 0.95 4.16
C SER A 212 17.11 1.50 4.01
N CYS A 213 17.92 1.31 5.04
CA CYS A 213 19.36 1.52 4.99
C CYS A 213 20.02 0.18 4.68
N ALA A 214 20.81 0.13 3.61
CA ALA A 214 21.59 -1.07 3.26
C ALA A 214 23.09 -0.72 3.25
N PRO A 215 23.79 -0.88 4.39
CA PRO A 215 25.20 -1.21 4.36
C PRO A 215 25.34 -2.57 3.66
N GLN A 216 26.34 -2.71 2.79
CA GLN A 216 26.64 -3.83 1.87
C GLN A 216 26.22 -5.27 2.27
N THR A 217 26.08 -5.58 3.57
CA THR A 217 25.77 -6.92 4.12
C THR A 217 24.39 -7.07 4.78
N ALA A 218 23.66 -5.99 5.10
CA ALA A 218 22.38 -6.10 5.79
C ALA A 218 21.41 -4.95 5.54
N CYS A 219 20.19 -5.24 5.08
CA CYS A 219 19.11 -4.26 4.98
C CYS A 219 18.45 -4.04 6.35
N SER A 220 18.58 -2.84 6.90
CA SER A 220 17.97 -2.39 8.16
C SER A 220 16.91 -1.32 7.87
N PRO A 221 15.81 -1.26 8.63
CA PRO A 221 14.81 -0.22 8.42
C PRO A 221 15.37 1.15 8.82
N PHE A 222 14.87 2.21 8.19
CA PHE A 222 15.07 3.59 8.60
C PHE A 222 13.71 4.29 8.51
N CYS A 223 13.09 4.59 9.64
CA CYS A 223 11.79 5.25 9.66
C CYS A 223 11.78 6.46 10.59
N CYS A 224 11.41 7.61 10.06
CA CYS A 224 11.26 8.84 10.84
C CYS A 224 9.78 9.16 11.00
N ARG A 225 9.37 9.42 12.25
CA ARG A 225 8.01 9.85 12.58
C ARG A 225 7.96 11.35 12.71
N PHE A 226 7.16 12.00 11.88
CA PHE A 226 6.89 13.43 11.92
C PHE A 226 5.60 13.73 12.70
N HIS A 227 5.67 14.72 13.57
CA HIS A 227 4.56 15.21 14.37
C HIS A 227 4.48 16.74 14.33
N HIS A 228 3.33 17.25 14.75
CA HIS A 228 3.11 18.67 14.98
C HIS A 228 3.48 19.02 16.41
N SER A 229 4.26 20.09 16.58
CA SER A 229 4.47 20.73 17.86
C SER A 229 3.22 21.51 18.30
N GLU A 230 3.26 22.05 19.51
CA GLU A 230 2.18 22.91 20.04
C GLU A 230 1.99 24.18 19.20
N SER A 231 3.04 24.68 18.56
CA SER A 231 2.98 25.83 17.63
C SER A 231 2.51 25.46 16.22
N GLY A 232 2.27 24.18 15.95
CA GLY A 232 1.85 23.68 14.63
C GLY A 232 3.01 23.45 13.64
N ALA A 233 4.25 23.63 14.06
CA ALA A 233 5.44 23.33 13.27
C ALA A 233 5.77 21.83 13.28
N LEU A 234 6.57 21.36 12.33
CA LEU A 234 7.00 19.96 12.24
C LEU A 234 8.20 19.68 13.12
N PHE A 235 8.21 18.51 13.74
CA PHE A 235 9.40 17.94 14.35
C PHE A 235 9.46 16.41 14.15
N ILE A 236 10.67 15.87 14.23
CA ILE A 236 10.93 14.43 14.23
C ILE A 236 10.86 13.91 15.66
N ASP A 237 9.82 13.14 15.94
CA ASP A 237 9.60 12.58 17.28
C ASP A 237 10.51 11.37 17.56
N THR A 238 10.70 10.50 16.56
CA THR A 238 11.53 9.32 16.71
C THR A 238 12.09 8.85 15.37
N CYS A 239 13.28 8.23 15.43
CA CYS A 239 13.89 7.48 14.34
C CYS A 239 13.98 6.01 14.72
N LEU A 240 13.49 5.11 13.86
CA LEU A 240 13.51 3.68 14.06
C LEU A 240 14.50 3.02 13.10
N THR A 241 15.49 2.33 13.66
CA THR A 241 16.54 1.62 12.91
C THR A 241 16.50 0.09 13.09
N SER A 242 15.67 -0.42 14.01
CA SER A 242 15.55 -1.85 14.30
C SER A 242 14.31 -2.49 13.66
N LYS A 243 14.44 -3.74 13.24
CA LYS A 243 13.36 -4.53 12.61
C LYS A 243 12.19 -4.76 13.56
N GLU A 244 12.47 -5.00 14.83
CA GLU A 244 11.48 -5.30 15.87
C GLU A 244 10.57 -4.09 16.09
N LYS A 245 11.17 -2.91 16.28
CA LYS A 245 10.43 -1.65 16.46
C LYS A 245 9.61 -1.31 15.22
N ALA A 246 10.20 -1.48 14.03
CA ALA A 246 9.48 -1.28 12.78
C ALA A 246 8.29 -2.25 12.65
N SER A 247 8.48 -3.54 12.96
CA SER A 247 7.42 -4.55 12.90
C SER A 247 6.24 -4.20 13.81
N ILE A 248 6.48 -3.63 15.00
CA ILE A 248 5.41 -3.16 15.89
C ILE A 248 4.63 -1.98 15.27
N VAL A 249 5.33 -1.04 14.62
CA VAL A 249 4.72 0.13 13.98
C VAL A 249 3.90 -0.25 12.76
N PHE A 250 4.41 -1.16 11.92
CA PHE A 250 3.76 -1.66 10.70
C PHE A 250 2.94 -2.93 10.92
N GLY A 251 2.74 -3.32 12.18
CA GLY A 251 2.03 -4.53 12.57
C GLY A 251 0.51 -4.41 12.41
N PHE A 252 -0.14 -5.58 12.30
CA PHE A 252 -1.57 -5.70 12.03
C PHE A 252 -2.49 -5.21 13.16
N ALA A 253 -1.99 -5.07 14.38
CA ALA A 253 -2.75 -4.63 15.55
C ALA A 253 -3.06 -3.11 15.56
N ARG A 254 -2.69 -2.38 14.52
CA ARG A 254 -2.85 -0.91 14.42
C ARG A 254 -3.71 -0.55 13.21
N SER A 255 -4.21 0.69 13.21
CA SER A 255 -4.90 1.24 12.04
C SER A 255 -3.98 1.23 10.81
N TYR A 256 -4.58 0.98 9.65
CA TYR A 256 -3.89 0.96 8.36
C TYR A 256 -3.27 2.34 8.06
N PHE A 257 -2.13 2.35 7.39
CA PHE A 257 -1.54 3.55 6.85
C PHE A 257 -2.33 4.03 5.62
N MET A 258 -2.37 5.35 5.47
CA MET A 258 -2.73 6.02 4.23
C MET A 258 -1.44 6.32 3.47
N VAL A 259 -1.17 5.57 2.40
CA VAL A 259 -0.06 5.82 1.47
C VAL A 259 -0.60 5.78 0.04
N TYR A 260 -0.19 6.74 -0.78
CA TYR A 260 -0.63 6.79 -2.15
C TYR A 260 0.11 5.72 -2.98
N ALA A 261 -0.59 4.65 -3.33
CA ALA A 261 0.01 3.49 -3.99
C ALA A 261 -0.79 3.04 -5.21
N PRO A 262 -0.50 3.58 -6.41
CA PRO A 262 -1.18 3.16 -7.64
C PRO A 262 -1.01 1.67 -7.96
N LEU A 263 0.08 1.07 -7.48
CA LEU A 263 0.46 -0.32 -7.72
C LEU A 263 0.94 -0.99 -6.41
N PRO A 264 0.02 -1.48 -5.55
CA PRO A 264 0.38 -2.01 -4.23
C PRO A 264 1.34 -3.19 -4.25
N ALA A 265 1.17 -4.09 -5.24
CA ALA A 265 2.03 -5.26 -5.40
C ALA A 265 3.48 -4.87 -5.74
N ALA A 266 3.71 -3.72 -6.38
CA ALA A 266 5.05 -3.21 -6.58
C ALA A 266 5.66 -2.68 -5.27
N MET A 267 4.86 -2.15 -4.33
CA MET A 267 5.38 -1.76 -3.00
C MET A 267 5.79 -2.99 -2.19
N SER A 268 5.01 -4.07 -2.22
CA SER A 268 5.37 -5.31 -1.53
C SER A 268 6.62 -5.96 -2.13
N ASN A 269 6.90 -5.76 -3.42
CA ASN A 269 8.09 -6.26 -4.10
C ASN A 269 9.23 -5.23 -4.19
N GLY A 270 9.02 -4.01 -3.67
CA GLY A 270 9.90 -2.86 -3.80
C GLY A 270 11.22 -2.94 -3.03
N CYS A 271 11.56 -4.10 -2.44
CA CYS A 271 12.91 -4.35 -1.97
C CYS A 271 13.85 -4.25 -3.19
N GLY A 272 14.61 -3.15 -3.27
CA GLY A 272 15.56 -2.89 -4.35
C GLY A 272 16.59 -4.02 -4.46
N LYS A 273 17.38 -4.04 -5.54
CA LYS A 273 18.38 -5.08 -5.80
C LYS A 273 19.30 -5.35 -4.58
N SER A 274 19.59 -4.31 -3.79
CA SER A 274 20.40 -4.38 -2.56
C SER A 274 19.76 -5.18 -1.41
N CYS A 275 18.42 -5.20 -1.29
CA CYS A 275 17.71 -5.94 -0.24
C CYS A 275 17.10 -7.29 -0.71
N ARG A 276 17.27 -7.68 -1.99
CA ARG A 276 16.67 -8.91 -2.58
C ARG A 276 17.20 -10.22 -2.03
N ALA A 277 18.32 -10.22 -1.31
CA ALA A 277 18.94 -11.42 -0.77
C ALA A 277 18.24 -12.00 0.48
N LYS A 278 17.17 -11.38 0.98
CA LYS A 278 16.52 -11.78 2.25
C LYS A 278 15.05 -12.18 2.08
N PRO A 279 14.54 -13.09 2.95
CA PRO A 279 13.19 -13.62 2.85
C PRO A 279 12.13 -12.49 2.88
N PRO A 280 11.04 -12.61 2.09
CA PRO A 280 10.06 -11.55 1.94
C PRO A 280 9.33 -11.13 3.24
N ALA A 281 9.38 -11.94 4.29
CA ALA A 281 8.83 -11.56 5.60
C ALA A 281 9.56 -10.34 6.22
N ASP A 282 10.82 -10.10 5.84
CA ASP A 282 11.72 -9.13 6.46
C ASP A 282 11.76 -7.75 5.78
N CYS A 283 11.16 -7.60 4.59
CA CYS A 283 11.14 -6.33 3.88
C CYS A 283 10.10 -5.40 4.54
N ILE A 284 10.57 -4.28 5.11
CA ILE A 284 9.69 -3.25 5.70
C ILE A 284 8.63 -2.78 4.71
N TRP A 285 8.96 -2.79 3.42
CA TRP A 285 8.07 -2.52 2.30
C TRP A 285 6.88 -3.47 2.18
N ARG A 286 7.03 -4.75 2.55
CA ARG A 286 5.91 -5.70 2.61
C ARG A 286 5.01 -5.44 3.80
N SER A 287 5.57 -5.13 4.96
CA SER A 287 4.78 -4.75 6.14
C SER A 287 4.08 -3.40 5.93
N ALA A 288 4.75 -2.46 5.27
CA ALA A 288 4.19 -1.19 4.82
C ALA A 288 3.06 -1.41 3.79
N ALA A 289 3.26 -2.25 2.78
CA ALA A 289 2.21 -2.57 1.80
C ALA A 289 1.02 -3.31 2.44
N ARG A 290 1.25 -4.31 3.30
CA ARG A 290 0.19 -5.06 4.01
C ARG A 290 -0.62 -4.18 4.97
N SER A 291 -0.01 -3.14 5.52
CA SER A 291 -0.69 -2.17 6.36
C SER A 291 -1.39 -1.07 5.56
N THR A 292 -1.49 -1.16 4.23
CA THR A 292 -2.15 -0.14 3.40
C THR A 292 -3.44 -0.59 2.75
N VAL A 293 -3.61 -1.88 2.46
CA VAL A 293 -4.84 -2.42 1.89
C VAL A 293 -5.33 -3.53 2.82
N LYS A 294 -6.61 -3.53 3.16
CA LYS A 294 -7.23 -4.66 3.85
C LYS A 294 -7.10 -5.87 2.91
N PRO A 295 -6.33 -6.92 3.26
CA PRO A 295 -6.52 -8.18 2.56
C PRO A 295 -7.85 -8.73 3.09
N ASN A 296 -8.95 -8.49 2.39
CA ASN A 296 -10.15 -9.33 2.55
C ASN A 296 -9.89 -10.69 1.87
N VAL A 297 -8.73 -11.27 2.16
CA VAL A 297 -8.35 -12.66 1.85
C VAL A 297 -8.13 -13.32 3.20
N THR A 298 -9.18 -13.39 4.00
CA THR A 298 -9.42 -14.57 4.81
C THR A 298 -10.65 -15.21 4.18
N ALA A 299 -10.40 -16.10 3.23
CA ALA A 299 -11.22 -17.29 3.14
C ALA A 299 -11.14 -17.92 4.54
N ASN A 300 -12.10 -17.61 5.40
CA ASN A 300 -12.38 -18.47 6.53
C ASN A 300 -12.94 -19.75 5.90
N THR A 301 -12.07 -20.76 5.81
CA THR A 301 -12.44 -22.12 6.22
C THR A 301 -13.35 -22.10 7.44
#